data_AF-A0A1X2GE39-F1
#
_entry.id   AF-A0A1X2GE39-F1
#
_cell.length_a   1.000
_cell.length_b   1.000
_cell.length_c   1.000
_cell.angle_alpha   90.00
_cell.angle_beta   90.00
_cell.angle_gamma   90.00
#
_symmetry.space_group_name_H-M   'P 1'
#
loop_
_entity.id
_entity.type
_entity.pdbx_description
1 polymer ?
#
loop_
_entity_poly.entity_id
_entity_poly.type
_entity_poly.pdbx_seq_one_letter_code
_entity_poly.pdbx_strand_id
1 'polypeptide(L)'
;MLHRIIRRASLFGHSWKRTKVTLTHHDATGSVKRPLPVVIVQSSDDKETAWPEHWQRKLGHLGYRSTLVKLEENEKTMDVWYRDLCQVMKAHSYFPPLLVGYGLQAWRVNQKFVCNNPVSGLALVHGQGEDNGLRSMEFEPTFPVLVVSPTANVPAFLQDEQVDLVNTSVDYLSHTLSWMDENGM
;
A
#
# COMPACT_ATOMS: atom_id res chain seq x y z
N MET A 1 24.71 -15.68 60.95
CA MET A 1 23.49 -15.28 60.22
C MET A 1 23.92 -14.53 58.97
N LEU A 2 24.06 -15.20 57.82
CA LEU A 2 23.08 -15.36 56.73
C LEU A 2 22.45 -14.05 56.18
N HIS A 3 22.72 -13.82 54.87
CA HIS A 3 21.97 -13.11 53.82
C HIS A 3 21.75 -11.59 53.95
N ARG A 4 21.82 -10.76 52.89
CA ARG A 4 21.30 -10.94 51.52
C ARG A 4 21.97 -9.95 50.54
N ILE A 5 22.21 -10.42 49.31
CA ILE A 5 22.47 -9.62 48.09
C ILE A 5 21.19 -8.87 47.69
N ILE A 6 21.29 -7.68 47.07
CA ILE A 6 20.52 -7.26 45.88
C ILE A 6 21.27 -6.09 45.19
N ARG A 7 21.65 -6.33 43.93
CA ARG A 7 22.07 -5.34 42.94
C ARG A 7 20.84 -4.53 42.49
N ARG A 8 20.98 -3.22 42.22
CA ARG A 8 20.09 -2.53 41.28
C ARG A 8 20.92 -1.87 40.17
N ALA A 9 20.63 -2.36 38.97
CA ALA A 9 21.15 -1.91 37.69
C ALA A 9 20.61 -0.52 37.36
N SER A 10 21.50 0.36 36.90
CA SER A 10 21.11 1.55 36.15
C SER A 10 20.88 1.11 34.71
N LEU A 11 19.60 1.05 34.33
CA LEU A 11 19.17 0.69 32.99
C LEU A 11 19.52 1.81 32.00
N PHE A 12 20.30 1.40 31.00
CA PHE A 12 20.48 2.00 29.68
C PHE A 12 19.43 3.02 29.27
N GLY A 13 19.88 4.27 29.11
CA GLY A 13 19.15 5.30 28.37
C GLY A 13 18.99 4.88 26.92
N HIS A 14 17.81 4.38 26.57
CA HIS A 14 17.43 4.17 25.19
C HIS A 14 16.97 5.51 24.63
N SER A 15 17.79 6.07 23.74
CA SER A 15 17.41 7.15 22.85
C SER A 15 16.24 6.68 21.99
N TRP A 16 15.04 7.21 22.27
CA TRP A 16 13.83 6.90 21.52
C TRP A 16 13.94 7.58 20.15
N LYS A 17 14.46 6.86 19.15
CA LYS A 17 14.44 7.32 17.76
C LYS A 17 12.99 7.34 17.28
N ARG A 18 12.50 8.55 17.02
CA ARG A 18 11.16 8.84 16.50
C ARG A 18 11.08 8.34 15.04
N THR A 19 10.26 7.34 14.77
CA THR A 19 10.00 6.82 13.42
C THR A 19 9.41 7.93 12.54
N LYS A 20 10.06 8.26 11.43
CA LYS A 20 9.60 9.31 10.50
C LYS A 20 8.64 8.71 9.48
N VAL A 21 7.37 8.61 9.85
CA VAL A 21 6.30 8.40 8.85
C VAL A 21 6.14 9.72 8.09
N THR A 22 6.48 9.71 6.79
CA THR A 22 6.29 10.89 5.95
C THR A 22 4.90 10.84 5.34
N LEU A 23 3.96 11.52 5.99
CA LEU A 23 2.60 11.72 5.51
C LEU A 23 2.59 12.93 4.56
N THR A 24 2.44 12.68 3.26
CA THR A 24 2.28 13.75 2.26
C THR A 24 0.83 13.75 1.79
N HIS A 25 0.10 14.83 2.08
CA HIS A 25 -1.24 15.07 1.56
C HIS A 25 -1.21 16.02 0.37
N HIS A 26 -1.93 15.68 -0.68
CA HIS A 26 -2.22 16.58 -1.79
C HIS A 26 -3.73 16.88 -1.81
N ASP A 27 -4.07 18.16 -1.72
CA ASP A 27 -5.45 18.66 -1.82
C ASP A 27 -5.83 18.91 -3.28
N ALA A 28 -7.09 18.64 -3.63
CA ALA A 28 -7.56 18.69 -4.99
C ALA A 28 -8.13 20.05 -5.42
N THR A 29 -7.92 20.43 -6.68
CA THR A 29 -8.40 21.70 -7.26
C THR A 29 -9.23 21.50 -8.55
N GLY A 30 -10.14 20.52 -8.57
CA GLY A 30 -10.94 20.15 -9.76
C GLY A 30 -12.38 19.75 -9.44
N SER A 31 -13.18 19.42 -10.48
CA SER A 31 -14.55 18.91 -10.33
C SER A 31 -14.54 17.67 -9.45
N VAL A 32 -15.18 17.76 -8.28
CA VAL A 32 -15.08 16.78 -7.21
C VAL A 32 -15.70 15.45 -7.65
N LYS A 33 -14.86 14.48 -8.03
CA LYS A 33 -15.23 13.06 -8.01
C LYS A 33 -15.55 12.65 -6.57
N ARG A 34 -16.23 11.51 -6.36
CA ARG A 34 -16.65 11.06 -5.02
C ARG A 34 -15.47 11.14 -4.04
N PRO A 35 -15.70 11.43 -2.75
CA PRO A 35 -14.65 11.49 -1.75
C PRO A 35 -14.10 10.07 -1.49
N LEU A 36 -13.28 9.57 -2.40
CA LEU A 36 -12.58 8.29 -2.31
C LEU A 36 -11.14 8.57 -1.89
N PRO A 37 -10.73 8.17 -0.67
CA PRO A 37 -9.33 8.23 -0.29
C PRO A 37 -8.52 7.19 -1.07
N VAL A 38 -7.37 7.60 -1.61
CA VAL A 38 -6.43 6.69 -2.28
C VAL A 38 -5.21 6.50 -1.39
N VAL A 39 -4.90 5.27 -1.02
CA VAL A 39 -3.69 4.95 -0.24
C VAL A 39 -2.71 4.23 -1.15
N ILE A 40 -1.55 4.84 -1.34
CA ILE A 40 -0.47 4.34 -2.18
C ILE A 40 0.60 3.74 -1.26
N VAL A 41 0.94 2.48 -1.45
CA VAL A 41 1.97 1.76 -0.69
C VAL A 41 3.13 1.45 -1.62
N GLN A 42 4.32 1.93 -1.29
CA GLN A 42 5.54 1.72 -2.08
C GLN A 42 6.50 0.78 -1.35
N SER A 43 6.97 -0.26 -2.04
CA SER A 43 7.94 -1.24 -1.51
C SER A 43 9.29 -0.61 -1.20
N SER A 44 10.06 -1.22 -0.29
CA SER A 44 11.34 -0.67 0.20
C SER A 44 12.48 -0.75 -0.80
N ASP A 45 12.44 -1.79 -1.63
CA ASP A 45 13.40 -2.14 -2.66
C ASP A 45 13.21 -1.32 -3.94
N ASP A 46 12.07 -0.66 -4.07
CA ASP A 46 11.78 0.20 -5.20
C ASP A 46 12.54 1.54 -5.11
N LYS A 47 13.33 1.83 -6.14
CA LYS A 47 14.14 3.05 -6.24
C LYS A 47 13.44 4.16 -7.03
N GLU A 48 12.23 3.91 -7.52
CA GLU A 48 11.51 4.85 -8.36
C GLU A 48 10.82 5.92 -7.52
N THR A 49 11.56 7.00 -7.29
CA THR A 49 11.07 8.12 -6.47
C THR A 49 10.04 9.00 -7.19
N ALA A 50 10.05 9.02 -8.52
CA ALA A 50 9.16 9.86 -9.33
C ALA A 50 7.75 9.27 -9.47
N TRP A 51 7.62 7.94 -9.43
CA TRP A 51 6.34 7.24 -9.58
C TRP A 51 5.26 7.72 -8.60
N PRO A 52 5.48 7.70 -7.26
CA PRO A 52 4.43 8.09 -6.32
C PRO A 52 4.08 9.58 -6.45
N GLU A 53 5.05 10.46 -6.69
CA GLU A 53 4.80 11.89 -6.87
C GLU A 53 3.96 12.17 -8.11
N HIS A 54 4.23 11.47 -9.21
CA HIS A 54 3.45 11.57 -10.45
C HIS A 54 2.01 11.15 -10.22
N TRP A 55 1.79 10.02 -9.55
CA TRP A 55 0.46 9.52 -9.18
C TRP A 55 -0.29 10.49 -8.28
N GLN A 56 0.32 10.93 -7.17
CA GLN A 56 -0.33 11.84 -6.23
C GLN A 56 -0.73 13.16 -6.90
N ARG A 57 0.12 13.71 -7.78
CA ARG A 57 -0.18 14.93 -8.54
C ARG A 57 -1.39 14.73 -9.47
N LYS A 58 -1.41 13.64 -10.23
CA LYS A 58 -2.51 13.36 -11.16
C LYS A 58 -3.82 13.10 -10.42
N LEU A 59 -3.79 12.33 -9.34
CA LEU A 59 -4.95 12.08 -8.48
C LEU A 59 -5.49 13.38 -7.88
N GLY A 60 -4.59 14.27 -7.41
CA GLY A 60 -4.96 15.59 -6.90
C GLY A 60 -5.64 16.48 -7.96
N HIS A 61 -5.14 16.48 -9.21
CA HIS A 61 -5.80 17.18 -10.31
C HIS A 61 -7.22 16.65 -10.60
N LEU A 62 -7.48 15.38 -10.30
CA LEU A 62 -8.76 14.72 -10.55
C LEU A 62 -9.76 14.80 -9.39
N GLY A 63 -9.41 15.42 -8.26
CA GLY A 63 -10.33 15.50 -7.11
C GLY A 63 -9.97 14.57 -5.95
N TYR A 64 -9.08 13.59 -6.15
CA TYR A 64 -8.81 12.56 -5.15
C TYR A 64 -7.77 13.00 -4.12
N ARG A 65 -8.05 12.68 -2.85
CA ARG A 65 -7.06 12.79 -1.77
C ARG A 65 -6.24 11.52 -1.72
N SER A 66 -4.92 11.65 -1.88
CA SER A 66 -4.00 10.51 -1.80
C SER A 66 -3.08 10.58 -0.56
N THR A 67 -2.74 9.42 -0.02
CA THR A 67 -1.76 9.25 1.07
C THR A 67 -0.70 8.24 0.64
N LEU A 68 0.58 8.59 0.76
CA LEU A 68 1.70 7.71 0.45
C LEU A 68 2.23 7.03 1.72
N VAL A 69 2.45 5.72 1.65
CA VAL A 69 3.06 4.87 2.68
C VAL A 69 4.30 4.22 2.08
N LYS A 70 5.48 4.63 2.52
CA LYS A 70 6.74 4.00 2.11
C LYS A 70 7.13 2.90 3.09
N LEU A 71 7.34 1.70 2.59
CA LEU A 71 7.89 0.60 3.37
C LEU A 71 9.39 0.86 3.51
N GLU A 72 9.87 1.19 4.70
CA GLU A 72 11.31 1.38 4.92
C GLU A 72 11.96 0.05 5.32
N GLU A 73 13.11 -0.24 4.70
CA GLU A 73 13.88 -1.50 4.83
C GLU A 73 14.62 -1.61 6.18
N ASN A 74 14.82 -0.47 6.84
CA ASN A 74 15.69 -0.30 7.99
C ASN A 74 15.07 -0.86 9.29
N GLU A 75 14.86 -2.19 9.38
CA GLU A 75 14.48 -2.98 10.57
C GLU A 75 12.99 -3.40 10.70
N LYS A 76 12.15 -3.19 9.68
CA LYS A 76 10.71 -3.47 9.80
C LYS A 76 10.34 -4.85 9.26
N THR A 77 9.71 -5.67 10.11
CA THR A 77 9.06 -6.91 9.70
C THR A 77 7.72 -6.61 9.01
N MET A 78 7.18 -7.58 8.28
CA MET A 78 5.84 -7.52 7.68
C MET A 78 4.77 -7.05 8.69
N ASP A 79 4.83 -7.48 9.94
CA ASP A 79 3.89 -7.03 10.99
C ASP A 79 3.98 -5.54 11.30
N VAL A 80 5.17 -4.96 11.23
CA VAL A 80 5.35 -3.52 11.43
C VAL A 80 4.75 -2.73 10.27
N TRP A 81 5.04 -3.13 9.03
CA TRP A 81 4.45 -2.51 7.84
C TRP A 81 2.93 -2.60 7.84
N TYR A 82 2.38 -3.75 8.21
CA TYR A 82 0.94 -3.94 8.37
C TYR A 82 0.34 -2.99 9.41
N ARG A 83 0.96 -2.91 10.59
CA ARG A 83 0.49 -2.01 11.66
C ARG A 83 0.54 -0.55 11.24
N ASP A 84 1.61 -0.14 10.56
CA ASP A 84 1.78 1.22 10.05
C ASP A 84 0.69 1.54 9.00
N LEU A 85 0.41 0.61 8.08
CA LEU A 85 -0.69 0.74 7.13
C LEU A 85 -2.04 0.86 7.85
N CYS A 86 -2.34 -0.02 8.82
CA CYS A 86 -3.56 0.05 9.61
C CYS A 86 -3.70 1.40 10.34
N GLN A 87 -2.60 1.99 10.82
CA GLN A 87 -2.63 3.31 11.45
C GLN A 87 -2.99 4.41 10.45
N VAL A 88 -2.44 4.37 9.24
CA VAL A 88 -2.79 5.31 8.15
C VAL A 88 -4.25 5.16 7.74
N MET A 89 -4.72 3.92 7.62
CA MET A 89 -6.10 3.61 7.21
C MET A 89 -7.15 4.12 8.19
N LYS A 90 -6.82 4.29 9.48
CA LYS A 90 -7.72 4.94 10.46
C LYS A 90 -8.03 6.39 10.11
N ALA A 91 -7.14 7.11 9.41
CA ALA A 91 -7.41 8.47 8.95
C ALA A 91 -8.43 8.52 7.79
N HIS A 92 -8.77 7.36 7.22
CA HIS A 92 -9.66 7.19 6.08
C HIS A 92 -10.95 6.46 6.45
N SER A 93 -11.28 6.31 7.74
CA SER A 93 -12.40 5.47 8.22
C SER A 93 -13.80 5.85 7.74
N TYR A 94 -13.97 7.03 7.14
CA TYR A 94 -15.27 7.52 6.66
C TYR A 94 -15.71 6.87 5.33
N PHE A 95 -14.76 6.46 4.50
CA PHE A 95 -15.01 5.79 3.22
C PHE A 95 -13.96 4.70 3.00
N PRO A 96 -14.33 3.48 2.60
CA PRO A 96 -13.34 2.46 2.23
C PRO A 96 -12.37 3.04 1.19
N PRO A 97 -11.05 2.95 1.41
CA PRO A 97 -10.08 3.54 0.49
C PRO A 97 -9.88 2.67 -0.75
N LEU A 98 -9.41 3.27 -1.84
CA LEU A 98 -8.71 2.55 -2.90
C LEU A 98 -7.28 2.30 -2.44
N LEU A 99 -6.85 1.04 -2.45
CA LEU A 99 -5.51 0.65 -2.05
C LEU A 99 -4.66 0.33 -3.28
N VAL A 100 -3.54 1.02 -3.44
CA VAL A 100 -2.58 0.84 -4.55
C VAL A 100 -1.27 0.32 -3.97
N GLY A 101 -0.79 -0.82 -4.45
CA GLY A 101 0.49 -1.41 -4.04
C GLY A 101 1.50 -1.38 -5.18
N TYR A 102 2.63 -0.73 -4.96
CA TYR A 102 3.75 -0.69 -5.91
C TYR A 102 4.91 -1.56 -5.42
N GLY A 103 5.18 -2.62 -6.16
CA GLY A 103 6.19 -3.62 -5.84
C GLY A 103 5.71 -4.72 -4.88
N LEU A 104 6.52 -5.77 -4.76
CA LEU A 104 6.21 -7.06 -4.18
C LEU A 104 5.88 -6.98 -2.69
N GLN A 105 6.62 -6.17 -1.94
CA GLN A 105 6.39 -6.00 -0.51
C GLN A 105 5.07 -5.28 -0.25
N ALA A 106 4.78 -4.24 -1.02
CA ALA A 106 3.51 -3.52 -0.96
C ALA A 106 2.35 -4.45 -1.31
N TRP A 107 2.49 -5.34 -2.30
CA TRP A 107 1.47 -6.33 -2.61
C TRP A 107 1.18 -7.23 -1.41
N ARG A 108 2.22 -7.77 -0.75
CA ARG A 108 2.05 -8.62 0.45
C ARG A 108 1.35 -7.89 1.59
N VAL A 109 1.74 -6.64 1.84
CA VAL A 109 1.15 -5.81 2.90
C VAL A 109 -0.32 -5.52 2.59
N ASN A 110 -0.63 -5.18 1.34
CA ASN A 110 -1.98 -4.87 0.90
C ASN A 110 -2.89 -6.10 0.95
N GLN A 111 -2.41 -7.27 0.49
CA GLN A 111 -3.13 -8.54 0.62
C GLN A 111 -3.50 -8.81 2.08
N LYS A 112 -2.52 -8.78 2.99
CA LYS A 112 -2.77 -8.97 4.43
C LYS A 112 -3.80 -7.99 4.99
N PHE A 113 -3.81 -6.75 4.50
CA PHE A 113 -4.78 -5.73 4.87
C PHE A 113 -6.20 -6.08 4.42
N VAL A 114 -6.38 -6.35 3.13
CA VAL A 114 -7.71 -6.56 2.55
C VAL A 114 -8.36 -7.88 2.99
N CYS A 115 -7.58 -8.87 3.42
CA CYS A 115 -8.10 -10.09 4.05
C CYS A 115 -9.04 -9.82 5.25
N ASN A 116 -8.84 -8.70 5.95
CA ASN A 116 -9.52 -8.41 7.21
C ASN A 116 -10.20 -7.03 7.23
N ASN A 117 -10.08 -6.24 6.16
CA ASN A 117 -10.54 -4.86 6.14
C ASN A 117 -11.18 -4.53 4.78
N PRO A 118 -12.33 -3.83 4.78
CA PRO A 118 -12.98 -3.44 3.53
C PRO A 118 -12.17 -2.35 2.81
N VAL A 119 -12.15 -2.44 1.48
CA VAL A 119 -11.60 -1.43 0.57
C VAL A 119 -12.57 -1.22 -0.59
N SER A 120 -12.49 -0.07 -1.26
CA SER A 120 -13.28 0.21 -2.46
C SER A 120 -12.69 -0.45 -3.71
N GLY A 121 -11.40 -0.81 -3.65
CA GLY A 121 -10.71 -1.53 -4.71
C GLY A 121 -9.26 -1.77 -4.33
N LEU A 122 -8.60 -2.65 -5.07
CA LEU A 122 -7.19 -2.98 -4.91
C LEU A 122 -6.48 -2.93 -6.28
N ALA A 123 -5.46 -2.10 -6.41
CA ALA A 123 -4.58 -2.07 -7.57
C ALA A 123 -3.18 -2.57 -7.18
N LEU A 124 -2.71 -3.61 -7.85
CA LEU A 124 -1.40 -4.22 -7.67
C LEU A 124 -0.52 -3.88 -8.87
N VAL A 125 0.43 -2.97 -8.68
CA VAL A 125 1.32 -2.46 -9.74
C VAL A 125 2.72 -3.04 -9.54
N HIS A 126 3.24 -3.71 -10.57
CA HIS A 126 4.51 -4.45 -10.51
C HIS A 126 5.69 -3.48 -10.47
N GLY A 127 6.65 -3.73 -9.57
CA GLY A 127 7.90 -2.98 -9.49
C GLY A 127 8.93 -3.44 -10.52
N GLN A 128 10.02 -2.69 -10.68
CA GLN A 128 11.11 -3.08 -11.59
C GLN A 128 11.86 -4.31 -11.04
N GLY A 129 11.93 -5.39 -11.84
CA GLY A 129 12.82 -6.54 -11.57
C GLY A 129 12.30 -7.61 -10.60
N GLU A 130 10.98 -7.67 -10.36
CA GLU A 130 10.40 -8.59 -9.39
C GLU A 130 9.96 -9.93 -9.99
N ASP A 131 10.24 -11.02 -9.27
CA ASP A 131 9.77 -12.39 -9.56
C ASP A 131 8.37 -12.61 -8.95
N ASN A 132 7.49 -13.30 -9.68
CA ASN A 132 6.06 -13.47 -9.38
C ASN A 132 5.78 -14.42 -8.20
N GLY A 133 6.80 -14.82 -7.45
CA GLY A 133 6.75 -15.75 -6.32
C GLY A 133 6.10 -15.16 -5.06
N LEU A 134 4.86 -14.68 -5.16
CA LEU A 134 4.04 -14.35 -4.00
C LEU A 134 3.45 -15.64 -3.43
N ARG A 135 3.82 -15.94 -2.18
CA ARG A 135 3.09 -16.94 -1.40
C ARG A 135 1.69 -16.39 -1.12
N SER A 136 0.69 -17.10 -1.63
CA SER A 136 -0.73 -16.78 -1.47
C SER A 136 -1.07 -16.50 -0.01
N MET A 137 -1.71 -15.37 0.25
CA MET A 137 -2.71 -15.31 1.32
C MET A 137 -4.05 -15.44 0.61
N GLU A 138 -4.72 -16.57 0.82
CA GLU A 138 -6.02 -16.85 0.19
C GLU A 138 -7.05 -15.85 0.72
N PHE A 139 -7.56 -14.99 -0.16
CA PHE A 139 -8.75 -14.19 0.10
C PHE A 139 -9.56 -14.10 -1.18
N GLU A 140 -10.87 -14.15 -1.03
CA GLU A 140 -11.82 -13.97 -2.13
C GLU A 140 -12.21 -12.48 -2.17
N PRO A 141 -11.68 -11.68 -3.13
CA PRO A 141 -12.03 -10.27 -3.24
C PRO A 141 -13.52 -10.11 -3.53
N THR A 142 -14.22 -9.36 -2.66
CA THR A 142 -15.60 -8.90 -2.91
C THR A 142 -15.65 -7.48 -3.46
N PHE A 143 -14.50 -6.99 -3.92
CA PHE A 143 -14.26 -5.63 -4.41
C PHE A 143 -13.44 -5.71 -5.70
N PRO A 144 -13.46 -4.66 -6.56
CA PRO A 144 -12.68 -4.63 -7.78
C PRO A 144 -11.17 -4.80 -7.54
N VAL A 145 -10.52 -5.65 -8.35
CA VAL A 145 -9.07 -5.85 -8.33
C VAL A 145 -8.46 -5.60 -9.71
N LEU A 146 -7.40 -4.79 -9.74
CA LEU A 146 -6.58 -4.52 -10.91
C LEU A 146 -5.16 -5.04 -10.67
N VAL A 147 -4.62 -5.78 -11.63
CA VAL A 147 -3.20 -6.18 -11.66
C VAL A 147 -2.54 -5.54 -12.87
N VAL A 148 -1.45 -4.81 -12.63
CA VAL A 148 -0.65 -4.16 -13.66
C VAL A 148 0.74 -4.79 -13.64
N SER A 149 1.02 -5.71 -14.58
CA SER A 149 2.24 -6.54 -14.59
C SER A 149 2.87 -6.68 -16.00
N PRO A 150 4.21 -6.67 -16.13
CA PRO A 150 4.90 -6.85 -17.41
C PRO A 150 4.71 -8.24 -18.01
N THR A 151 4.47 -9.23 -17.16
CA THR A 151 4.49 -10.63 -17.57
C THR A 151 3.12 -11.14 -18.02
N ALA A 152 2.09 -10.28 -18.05
CA ALA A 152 0.69 -10.65 -18.28
C ALA A 152 0.23 -11.86 -17.42
N ASN A 153 0.89 -12.06 -16.28
CA ASN A 153 0.58 -13.14 -15.37
C ASN A 153 -0.21 -12.58 -14.19
N VAL A 154 -1.44 -13.03 -14.06
CA VAL A 154 -2.19 -12.88 -12.82
C VAL A 154 -1.46 -13.72 -11.76
N PRO A 155 -1.19 -13.15 -10.56
CA PRO A 155 -0.59 -13.90 -9.48
C PRO A 155 -1.39 -15.16 -9.18
N ALA A 156 -0.72 -16.26 -8.81
CA ALA A 156 -1.37 -17.56 -8.63
C ALA A 156 -2.61 -17.52 -7.70
N PHE A 157 -2.58 -16.66 -6.69
CA PHE A 157 -3.67 -16.49 -5.72
C PHE A 157 -4.90 -15.74 -6.26
N LEU A 158 -4.83 -15.18 -7.46
CA LEU A 158 -5.93 -14.47 -8.14
C LEU A 158 -6.34 -15.16 -9.46
N GLN A 159 -5.77 -16.33 -9.79
CA GLN A 159 -6.01 -16.97 -11.08
C GLN A 159 -7.46 -17.41 -11.29
N ASP A 160 -8.15 -17.74 -10.21
CA ASP A 160 -9.55 -18.16 -10.23
C ASP A 160 -10.53 -16.99 -9.98
N GLU A 161 -10.01 -15.78 -9.81
CA GLU A 161 -10.78 -14.57 -9.47
C GLU A 161 -11.03 -13.67 -10.69
N GLN A 162 -12.11 -12.90 -10.65
CA GLN A 162 -12.38 -11.90 -11.68
C GLN A 162 -11.46 -10.68 -11.48
N VAL A 163 -10.32 -10.68 -12.17
CA VAL A 163 -9.29 -9.63 -12.06
C VAL A 163 -9.02 -8.98 -13.41
N ASP A 164 -9.01 -7.66 -13.42
CA ASP A 164 -8.56 -6.89 -14.59
C ASP A 164 -7.03 -6.94 -14.66
N LEU A 165 -6.49 -7.39 -15.80
CA LEU A 165 -5.06 -7.50 -16.01
C LEU A 165 -4.61 -6.52 -17.11
N VAL A 166 -3.65 -5.66 -16.78
CA VAL A 166 -3.02 -4.72 -17.70
C VAL A 166 -1.54 -5.07 -17.86
N ASN A 167 -1.11 -5.22 -19.12
CA ASN A 167 0.31 -5.42 -19.44
C ASN A 167 1.07 -4.08 -19.33
N THR A 168 2.20 -4.05 -18.62
CA THR A 168 2.98 -2.81 -18.34
C THR A 168 3.76 -2.24 -19.51
N SER A 169 3.54 -2.68 -20.75
CA SER A 169 4.04 -1.96 -21.92
C SER A 169 3.36 -0.60 -22.13
N VAL A 170 2.36 -0.26 -21.30
CA VAL A 170 1.50 0.92 -21.41
C VAL A 170 1.52 1.75 -20.13
N ASP A 171 1.12 3.02 -20.23
CA ASP A 171 0.94 3.98 -19.12
C ASP A 171 -0.01 3.43 -18.02
N TYR A 172 0.60 2.82 -16.99
CA TYR A 172 -0.08 2.17 -15.87
C TYR A 172 -1.03 3.10 -15.11
N LEU A 173 -0.73 4.41 -15.05
CA LEU A 173 -1.55 5.37 -14.36
C LEU A 173 -2.84 5.63 -15.14
N SER A 174 -2.75 5.86 -16.45
CA SER A 174 -3.94 6.08 -17.28
C SER A 174 -4.88 4.88 -17.29
N HIS A 175 -4.34 3.66 -17.32
CA HIS A 175 -5.16 2.45 -17.20
C HIS A 175 -5.82 2.31 -15.83
N THR A 176 -5.08 2.57 -14.75
CA THR A 176 -5.65 2.52 -13.40
C THR A 176 -6.77 3.54 -13.25
N LEU A 177 -6.63 4.74 -13.82
CA LEU A 177 -7.67 5.77 -13.79
C LEU A 177 -8.90 5.39 -14.63
N SER A 178 -8.73 4.77 -15.80
CA SER A 178 -9.86 4.25 -16.58
C SER A 178 -10.62 3.18 -15.81
N TRP A 179 -9.88 2.24 -15.21
CA TRP A 179 -10.44 1.18 -14.38
C TRP A 179 -11.19 1.73 -13.16
N MET A 180 -10.68 2.79 -12.53
CA MET A 180 -11.39 3.50 -11.46
C MET A 180 -12.74 4.04 -11.96
N ASP A 181 -12.76 4.67 -13.13
CA ASP A 181 -13.99 5.24 -13.72
C ASP A 181 -15.02 4.17 -14.09
N GLU A 182 -14.57 3.05 -14.67
CA GLU A 182 -15.41 1.90 -15.02
C GLU A 182 -16.08 1.26 -13.78
N ASN A 183 -15.38 1.29 -12.64
CA ASN A 183 -15.88 0.78 -11.36
C ASN A 183 -16.62 1.85 -10.51
N GLY A 184 -16.85 3.05 -11.06
CA GLY A 184 -17.66 4.10 -10.43
C GLY A 184 -16.99 4.79 -9.22
N MET A 185 -15.65 4.87 -9.24
CA MET A 185 -14.80 5.47 -8.20
C MET A 185 -14.60 6.99 -8.36
#